data_AF-A0A4U8T5G4-F1
#
_entry.id   AF-A0A4U8T5G4-F1
#
_cell.length_a   1.000
_cell.length_b   1.000
_cell.length_c   1.000
_cell.angle_alpha   90.00
_cell.angle_beta   90.00
_cell.angle_gamma   90.00
#
_symmetry.space_group_name_H-M   'P 1'
#
loop_
_entity.id
_entity.type
_entity.pdbx_description
1 polymer ?
#
loop_
_entity_poly.entity_id
_entity_poly.type
_entity_poly.pdbx_seq_one_letter_code
_entity_poly.pdbx_strand_id
1 'polypeptide(L)'
;MNTKAKLLAGSVVAALLLVGCGGDNALGVGGKSIDKKALKALNLKGAPNWVLNAGQGDMSAIGDAEIVGGDLGFARNEALALARDEIARQVSVSVKGSLLNAKSKTKSDMGDASMQSITEQITKQSTDTILSGTKQTDTWITDDGSRIFVLAKLDEGNKAKLEANVKKQISQNKLIPNDMKREMLENLDLSSSAE
;
A
#
# COMPACT_ATOMS: atom_id res chain seq x y z
N MET A 1 73.42 -20.41 -18.18
CA MET A 1 73.02 -20.76 -19.56
C MET A 1 71.95 -21.85 -19.51
N ASN A 2 70.93 -21.73 -20.35
CA ASN A 2 69.85 -22.69 -20.65
C ASN A 2 68.51 -22.52 -19.90
N THR A 3 67.84 -21.42 -20.24
CA THR A 3 66.53 -21.35 -20.90
C THR A 3 65.67 -22.62 -20.92
N LYS A 4 64.41 -22.55 -20.46
CA LYS A 4 63.19 -22.64 -21.31
C LYS A 4 61.94 -22.27 -20.50
N ALA A 5 61.31 -21.18 -20.92
CA ALA A 5 59.95 -20.80 -20.58
C ALA A 5 58.95 -21.83 -21.15
N LYS A 6 57.90 -22.13 -20.40
CA LYS A 6 56.63 -22.64 -20.93
C LYS A 6 55.48 -21.87 -20.31
N LEU A 7 54.97 -20.92 -21.10
CA LEU A 7 53.61 -20.41 -21.02
C LEU A 7 52.64 -21.56 -21.28
N LEU A 8 51.68 -21.76 -20.38
CA LEU A 8 50.41 -22.40 -20.70
C LEU A 8 49.30 -21.45 -20.25
N ALA A 9 48.74 -20.75 -21.23
CA ALA A 9 47.45 -20.11 -21.12
C ALA A 9 46.38 -21.22 -20.96
N GLY A 10 45.66 -21.18 -19.85
CA GLY A 10 44.53 -22.06 -19.56
C GLY A 10 43.39 -21.23 -19.01
N SER A 11 42.48 -20.84 -19.90
CA SER A 11 41.22 -20.17 -19.58
C SER A 11 40.34 -21.08 -18.71
N VAL A 12 40.04 -20.66 -17.50
CA VAL A 12 38.87 -21.15 -16.74
C VAL A 12 38.05 -19.94 -16.34
N VAL A 13 37.06 -19.65 -17.17
CA VAL A 13 35.88 -18.87 -16.81
C VAL A 13 35.14 -19.68 -15.75
N ALA A 14 35.42 -19.42 -14.47
CA ALA A 14 34.61 -19.93 -13.37
C ALA A 14 33.50 -18.92 -13.12
N ALA A 15 32.29 -19.34 -13.47
CA ALA A 15 31.06 -18.57 -13.44
C ALA A 15 30.86 -17.80 -12.13
N LEU A 16 30.41 -16.55 -12.26
CA LEU A 16 29.77 -15.82 -11.18
C LEU A 16 28.61 -16.67 -10.65
N LEU A 17 28.80 -17.27 -9.47
CA LEU A 17 27.68 -17.62 -8.62
C LEU A 17 27.13 -16.31 -8.07
N LEU A 18 26.25 -15.69 -8.87
CA LEU A 18 25.23 -14.78 -8.36
C LEU A 18 24.37 -15.60 -7.40
N VAL A 19 24.80 -15.69 -6.15
CA VAL A 19 23.91 -15.96 -5.03
C VAL A 19 23.06 -14.71 -4.89
N GLY A 20 22.03 -14.64 -5.72
CA GLY A 20 20.97 -13.66 -5.61
C GLY A 20 20.34 -13.80 -4.24
N CYS A 21 20.54 -12.77 -3.43
CA CYS A 21 20.00 -12.57 -2.10
C CYS A 21 18.46 -12.66 -2.12
N GLY A 22 17.91 -13.85 -1.90
CA GLY A 22 16.51 -14.03 -1.52
C GLY A 22 16.38 -13.66 -0.04
N GLY A 23 16.39 -12.35 0.25
CA GLY A 23 16.40 -11.84 1.62
C GLY A 23 15.11 -12.15 2.38
N ASP A 24 15.28 -12.63 3.61
CA ASP A 24 14.24 -12.94 4.62
C ASP A 24 13.44 -11.71 5.11
N ASN A 25 13.52 -10.57 4.40
CA ASN A 25 12.92 -9.29 4.76
C ASN A 25 11.66 -9.00 3.94
N ALA A 26 10.86 -10.04 3.68
CA ALA A 26 9.62 -9.90 2.91
C ALA A 26 8.49 -9.23 3.71
N LEU A 27 8.71 -8.93 4.99
CA LEU A 27 7.76 -8.27 5.87
C LEU A 27 8.33 -6.94 6.37
N GLY A 28 7.48 -5.93 6.52
CA GLY A 28 7.82 -4.60 7.04
C GLY A 28 8.52 -4.61 8.41
N VAL A 29 8.84 -3.43 8.92
CA VAL A 29 9.63 -3.25 10.16
C VAL A 29 9.02 -4.06 11.31
N GLY A 30 9.80 -5.02 11.84
CA GLY A 30 9.40 -5.89 12.96
C GLY A 30 8.74 -7.24 12.57
N GLY A 31 8.47 -7.50 11.29
CA GLY A 31 7.93 -8.77 10.82
C GLY A 31 8.98 -9.88 10.80
N LYS A 32 8.78 -10.95 11.59
CA LYS A 32 9.54 -12.21 11.39
C LYS A 32 9.05 -12.87 10.11
N SER A 33 9.96 -13.35 9.26
CA SER A 33 9.66 -14.06 8.00
C SER A 33 8.43 -14.98 8.10
N ILE A 34 7.55 -14.96 7.09
CA ILE A 34 6.43 -15.91 7.01
C ILE A 34 6.99 -17.33 6.88
N ASP A 35 6.46 -18.27 7.66
CA ASP A 35 6.86 -19.68 7.59
C ASP A 35 6.71 -20.26 6.18
N LYS A 36 7.73 -20.99 5.71
CA LYS A 36 7.77 -21.55 4.35
C LYS A 36 6.65 -22.57 4.08
N LYS A 37 6.20 -23.31 5.11
CA LYS A 37 5.08 -24.25 4.95
C LYS A 37 3.78 -23.49 4.81
N ALA A 38 3.58 -22.40 5.55
CA ALA A 38 2.43 -21.53 5.39
C ALA A 38 2.38 -20.91 3.98
N LEU A 39 3.49 -20.37 3.48
CA LEU A 39 3.57 -19.84 2.10
C LEU A 39 3.23 -20.91 1.05
N LYS A 40 3.71 -22.14 1.22
CA LYS A 40 3.37 -23.24 0.31
C LYS A 40 1.89 -23.63 0.42
N ALA A 41 1.34 -23.72 1.63
CA ALA A 41 -0.05 -24.11 1.87
C ALA A 41 -1.06 -23.10 1.31
N LEU A 42 -0.68 -21.82 1.23
CA LEU A 42 -1.49 -20.74 0.68
C LEU A 42 -1.17 -20.44 -0.80
N ASN A 43 -0.32 -21.24 -1.45
CA ASN A 43 0.17 -20.98 -2.81
C ASN A 43 0.83 -19.60 -2.99
N LEU A 44 1.42 -19.04 -1.92
CA LEU A 44 2.13 -17.76 -1.88
C LEU A 44 3.66 -17.91 -1.99
N LYS A 45 4.15 -19.12 -2.29
CA LYS A 45 5.58 -19.34 -2.48
C LYS A 45 6.06 -18.50 -3.68
N GLY A 46 7.06 -17.64 -3.46
CA GLY A 46 7.58 -16.77 -4.51
C GLY A 46 6.72 -15.53 -4.79
N ALA A 47 5.69 -15.29 -3.99
CA ALA A 47 4.90 -14.07 -4.08
C ALA A 47 5.81 -12.83 -3.90
N PRO A 48 5.59 -11.76 -4.68
CA PRO A 48 6.27 -10.49 -4.47
C PRO A 48 6.05 -9.94 -3.06
N ASN A 49 7.01 -9.17 -2.55
CA ASN A 49 6.90 -8.56 -1.23
C ASN A 49 5.63 -7.71 -1.06
N TRP A 50 5.14 -7.09 -2.14
CA TRP A 50 3.93 -6.27 -2.07
C TRP A 50 2.66 -7.09 -1.83
N VAL A 51 2.65 -8.38 -2.22
CA VAL A 51 1.57 -9.32 -1.87
C VAL A 51 1.63 -9.65 -0.37
N LEU A 52 2.83 -9.89 0.16
CA LEU A 52 3.03 -10.30 1.54
C LEU A 52 2.87 -9.14 2.55
N ASN A 53 3.09 -7.90 2.11
CA ASN A 53 2.94 -6.68 2.93
C ASN A 53 1.62 -5.94 2.72
N ALA A 54 0.72 -6.48 1.89
CA ALA A 54 -0.54 -5.84 1.52
C ALA A 54 -0.41 -4.44 0.88
N GLY A 55 0.71 -4.16 0.22
CA GLY A 55 0.98 -2.87 -0.41
C GLY A 55 2.46 -2.65 -0.71
N GLN A 56 2.76 -1.49 -1.30
CA GLN A 56 4.12 -1.06 -1.59
C GLN A 56 4.23 0.47 -1.61
N GLY A 57 4.63 1.01 -0.45
CA GLY A 57 4.76 2.46 -0.22
C GLY A 57 3.43 3.14 0.08
N ASP A 58 3.45 4.46 0.20
CA ASP A 58 2.28 5.27 0.55
C ASP A 58 1.13 5.11 -0.44
N MET A 59 -0.10 5.17 0.08
CA MET A 59 -1.33 5.24 -0.72
C MET A 59 -1.39 4.14 -1.78
N SER A 60 -0.95 2.95 -1.37
CA SER A 60 -0.99 1.73 -2.12
C SER A 60 -1.69 0.66 -1.33
N ALA A 61 -2.34 -0.25 -2.03
CA ALA A 61 -2.99 -1.40 -1.43
C ALA A 61 -3.05 -2.54 -2.41
N ILE A 62 -3.27 -3.74 -1.87
CA ILE A 62 -3.64 -4.90 -2.67
C ILE A 62 -5.12 -5.18 -2.55
N GLY A 63 -5.65 -5.82 -3.57
CA GLY A 63 -6.84 -6.64 -3.44
C GLY A 63 -6.62 -7.94 -4.17
N ASP A 64 -7.41 -8.94 -3.84
CA ASP A 64 -7.27 -10.29 -4.39
C ASP A 64 -8.63 -10.93 -4.66
N ALA A 65 -8.68 -11.84 -5.63
CA ALA A 65 -9.90 -12.53 -6.01
C ALA A 65 -9.59 -13.91 -6.59
N GLU A 66 -10.53 -14.85 -6.42
CA GLU A 66 -10.44 -16.18 -7.02
C GLU A 66 -10.75 -16.14 -8.52
N ILE A 67 -10.01 -16.94 -9.30
CA ILE A 67 -10.25 -17.10 -10.73
C ILE A 67 -11.22 -18.26 -10.91
N VAL A 68 -12.51 -17.93 -10.96
CA VAL A 68 -13.58 -18.92 -11.15
C VAL A 68 -13.82 -19.14 -12.65
N GLY A 69 -13.83 -20.40 -13.09
CA GLY A 69 -14.13 -20.75 -14.48
C GLY A 69 -13.12 -20.24 -15.51
N GLY A 70 -11.93 -19.81 -15.08
CA GLY A 70 -10.92 -19.20 -15.94
C GLY A 70 -11.16 -17.72 -16.29
N ASP A 71 -12.16 -17.07 -15.69
CA ASP A 71 -12.45 -15.65 -15.95
C ASP A 71 -11.48 -14.72 -15.20
N LEU A 72 -10.30 -14.56 -15.78
CA LEU A 72 -9.27 -13.65 -15.26
C LEU A 72 -9.72 -12.19 -15.26
N GLY A 73 -10.56 -11.79 -16.22
CA GLY A 73 -11.02 -10.42 -16.36
C GLY A 73 -11.92 -10.01 -15.20
N PHE A 74 -12.87 -10.88 -14.84
CA PHE A 74 -13.73 -10.69 -13.68
C PHE A 74 -12.92 -10.63 -12.39
N ALA A 75 -12.08 -11.64 -12.14
CA ALA A 75 -11.26 -11.70 -10.92
C ALA A 75 -10.33 -10.48 -10.78
N ARG A 76 -9.71 -10.03 -11.88
CA ARG A 76 -8.88 -8.81 -11.88
C ARG A 76 -9.69 -7.57 -11.49
N ASN A 77 -10.91 -7.42 -12.01
CA ASN A 77 -11.75 -6.27 -11.71
C ASN A 77 -12.22 -6.26 -10.25
N GLU A 78 -12.54 -7.43 -9.70
CA GLU A 78 -12.88 -7.61 -8.29
C GLU A 78 -11.69 -7.27 -7.38
N ALA A 79 -10.53 -7.86 -7.65
CA ALA A 79 -9.30 -7.56 -6.92
C ALA A 79 -8.94 -6.06 -6.97
N LEU A 80 -9.11 -5.40 -8.12
CA LEU A 80 -8.87 -3.97 -8.25
C LEU A 80 -9.89 -3.12 -7.45
N ALA A 81 -11.15 -3.56 -7.35
CA ALA A 81 -12.15 -2.88 -6.53
C ALA A 81 -11.78 -2.95 -5.05
N LEU A 82 -11.41 -4.16 -4.56
CA LEU A 82 -10.95 -4.35 -3.19
C LEU A 82 -9.71 -3.51 -2.85
N ALA A 83 -8.75 -3.41 -3.76
CA ALA A 83 -7.58 -2.56 -3.59
C ALA A 83 -7.96 -1.08 -3.42
N ARG A 84 -8.95 -0.60 -4.18
CA ARG A 84 -9.46 0.78 -4.08
C ARG A 84 -10.19 1.03 -2.78
N ASP A 85 -10.97 0.07 -2.31
CA ASP A 85 -11.66 0.14 -1.03
C ASP A 85 -10.66 0.22 0.13
N GLU A 86 -9.56 -0.54 0.05
CA GLU A 86 -8.49 -0.48 1.05
C GLU A 86 -7.77 0.87 1.05
N ILE A 87 -7.48 1.48 -0.11
CA ILE A 87 -6.96 2.84 -0.18
C ILE A 87 -7.95 3.84 0.44
N ALA A 88 -9.25 3.70 0.17
CA ALA A 88 -10.27 4.56 0.79
C ALA A 88 -10.31 4.40 2.32
N ARG A 89 -10.12 3.17 2.82
CA ARG A 89 -9.98 2.89 4.25
C ARG A 89 -8.75 3.56 4.86
N GLN A 90 -7.59 3.53 4.18
CA GLN A 90 -6.39 4.24 4.62
C GLN A 90 -6.66 5.74 4.81
N VAL A 91 -7.33 6.38 3.84
CA VAL A 91 -7.72 7.80 3.93
C VAL A 91 -8.62 8.06 5.13
N SER A 92 -9.63 7.22 5.33
CA SER A 92 -10.55 7.32 6.48
C SER A 92 -9.80 7.24 7.81
N VAL A 93 -8.83 6.32 7.92
CA VAL A 93 -7.98 6.18 9.11
C VAL A 93 -7.11 7.42 9.32
N SER A 94 -6.47 7.95 8.26
CA SER A 94 -5.67 9.18 8.36
C SER A 94 -6.50 10.38 8.80
N VAL A 95 -7.69 10.59 8.19
CA VAL A 95 -8.60 11.69 8.57
C VAL A 95 -9.05 11.56 10.03
N LYS A 96 -9.42 10.35 10.46
CA LYS A 96 -9.79 10.08 11.86
C LYS A 96 -8.63 10.35 12.81
N GLY A 97 -7.41 9.93 12.44
CA GLY A 97 -6.19 10.21 13.19
C GLY A 97 -5.94 11.71 13.34
N SER A 98 -6.03 12.48 12.25
CA SER A 98 -5.89 13.94 12.29
C SER A 98 -6.95 14.60 13.16
N LEU A 99 -8.21 14.15 13.11
CA LEU A 99 -9.26 14.65 14.00
C LEU A 99 -8.96 14.36 15.47
N LEU A 100 -8.50 13.14 15.79
CA LEU A 100 -8.17 12.74 17.17
C LEU A 100 -7.00 13.55 17.72
N ASN A 101 -5.97 13.75 16.90
CA ASN A 101 -4.84 14.60 17.23
C ASN A 101 -5.30 16.05 17.47
N ALA A 102 -6.14 16.59 16.58
CA ALA A 102 -6.69 17.93 16.75
C ALA A 102 -7.52 18.08 18.02
N LYS A 103 -8.43 17.13 18.30
CA LYS A 103 -9.23 17.10 19.52
C LYS A 103 -8.35 17.10 20.78
N SER A 104 -7.30 16.29 20.79
CA SER A 104 -6.35 16.21 21.90
C SER A 104 -5.57 17.52 22.09
N LYS A 105 -5.06 18.11 21.00
CA LYS A 105 -4.24 19.33 21.04
C LYS A 105 -5.04 20.57 21.44
N THR A 106 -6.27 20.69 20.96
CA THR A 106 -7.12 21.85 21.28
C THR A 106 -7.95 21.66 22.53
N LYS A 107 -7.93 20.46 23.13
CA LYS A 107 -8.78 20.07 24.27
C LYS A 107 -10.28 20.24 23.98
N SER A 108 -10.68 19.96 22.73
CA SER A 108 -12.08 20.01 22.33
C SER A 108 -12.90 18.92 23.03
N ASP A 109 -14.14 19.25 23.36
CA ASP A 109 -15.16 18.36 23.95
C ASP A 109 -15.91 17.52 22.90
N MET A 110 -15.51 17.58 21.62
CA MET A 110 -16.19 16.89 20.53
C MET A 110 -16.36 15.39 20.82
N GLY A 111 -17.60 14.91 20.78
CA GLY A 111 -17.93 13.50 21.01
C GLY A 111 -17.53 12.57 19.86
N ASP A 112 -17.35 11.28 20.16
CA ASP A 112 -16.89 10.27 19.20
C ASP A 112 -17.89 10.04 18.05
N ALA A 113 -19.19 10.19 18.30
CA ALA A 113 -20.22 10.12 17.26
C ALA A 113 -20.08 11.24 16.22
N SER A 114 -19.76 12.46 16.66
CA SER A 114 -19.49 13.60 15.76
C SER A 114 -18.23 13.35 14.94
N MET A 115 -17.17 12.84 15.59
CA MET A 115 -15.92 12.48 14.93
C MET A 115 -16.12 11.43 13.84
N GLN A 116 -16.89 10.38 14.13
CA GLN A 116 -17.23 9.36 13.15
C GLN A 116 -18.02 9.96 11.98
N SER A 117 -19.05 10.75 12.26
CA SER A 117 -19.86 11.41 11.21
C SER A 117 -19.02 12.32 10.32
N ILE A 118 -18.11 13.12 10.90
CA ILE A 118 -17.19 13.98 10.14
C ILE A 118 -16.25 13.14 9.27
N THR A 119 -15.67 12.07 9.84
CA THR A 119 -14.77 11.17 9.11
C THR A 119 -15.49 10.54 7.92
N GLU A 120 -16.70 10.04 8.11
CA GLU A 120 -17.52 9.45 7.04
C GLU A 120 -17.87 10.48 5.96
N GLN A 121 -18.25 11.70 6.34
CA GLN A 121 -18.57 12.78 5.39
C GLN A 121 -17.36 13.14 4.52
N ILE A 122 -16.20 13.39 5.14
CA ILE A 122 -14.97 13.75 4.43
C ILE A 122 -14.53 12.59 3.52
N THR A 123 -14.55 11.36 4.02
CA THR A 123 -14.17 10.17 3.25
C THR A 123 -15.07 10.02 2.03
N LYS A 124 -16.39 10.03 2.21
CA LYS A 124 -17.36 9.90 1.10
C LYS A 124 -17.18 10.98 0.03
N GLN A 125 -16.95 12.23 0.44
CA GLN A 125 -16.70 13.34 -0.49
C GLN A 125 -15.35 13.26 -1.21
N SER A 126 -14.42 12.44 -0.69
CA SER A 126 -13.08 12.23 -1.24
C SER A 126 -12.98 10.92 -2.05
N THR A 127 -13.91 9.98 -1.87
CA THR A 127 -13.95 8.67 -2.56
C THR A 127 -13.90 8.79 -4.08
N ASP A 128 -14.59 9.77 -4.69
CA ASP A 128 -14.55 9.97 -6.14
C ASP A 128 -13.15 10.26 -6.67
N THR A 129 -12.34 10.98 -5.87
CA THR A 129 -10.94 11.26 -6.21
C THR A 129 -10.06 10.01 -6.06
N ILE A 130 -10.34 9.17 -5.05
CA ILE A 130 -9.66 7.88 -4.86
C ILE A 130 -9.94 6.94 -6.04
N LEU A 131 -11.21 6.77 -6.40
CA LEU A 131 -11.63 5.84 -7.45
C LEU A 131 -11.07 6.22 -8.83
N SER A 132 -11.10 7.50 -9.17
CA SER A 132 -10.60 8.02 -10.45
C SER A 132 -9.08 8.10 -10.54
N GLY A 133 -8.40 8.25 -9.40
CA GLY A 133 -6.95 8.43 -9.37
C GLY A 133 -6.14 7.14 -9.19
N THR A 134 -6.77 6.08 -8.72
CA THR A 134 -6.08 4.82 -8.42
C THR A 134 -5.87 3.99 -9.68
N LYS A 135 -4.61 3.61 -9.93
CA LYS A 135 -4.21 2.77 -11.06
C LYS A 135 -3.72 1.42 -10.56
N GLN A 136 -4.07 0.36 -11.30
CA GLN A 136 -3.34 -0.89 -11.19
C GLN A 136 -1.91 -0.67 -11.64
N THR A 137 -0.95 -1.02 -10.79
CA THR A 137 0.49 -0.89 -11.06
C THR A 137 1.19 -2.23 -11.19
N ASP A 138 0.65 -3.30 -10.61
CA ASP A 138 1.18 -4.65 -10.73
C ASP A 138 0.09 -5.71 -10.57
N THR A 139 0.39 -6.94 -10.95
CA THR A 139 -0.47 -8.11 -10.79
C THR A 139 0.36 -9.36 -10.58
N TRP A 140 -0.11 -10.23 -9.69
CA TRP A 140 0.51 -11.53 -9.46
C TRP A 140 -0.57 -12.60 -9.35
N ILE A 141 -0.33 -13.78 -9.93
CA ILE A 141 -1.26 -14.91 -9.90
C ILE A 141 -0.54 -16.05 -9.18
N THR A 142 -1.25 -16.78 -8.34
CA THR A 142 -0.71 -17.96 -7.65
C THR A 142 -0.24 -19.01 -8.64
N ASP A 143 0.77 -19.81 -8.27
CA ASP A 143 1.36 -20.83 -9.15
C ASP A 143 0.33 -21.86 -9.67
N ASP A 144 -0.72 -22.11 -8.89
CA ASP A 144 -1.82 -23.01 -9.25
C ASP A 144 -2.91 -22.35 -10.12
N GLY A 145 -2.78 -21.05 -10.42
CA GLY A 145 -3.70 -20.29 -11.24
C GLY A 145 -5.06 -20.02 -10.60
N SER A 146 -5.22 -20.25 -9.29
CA SER A 146 -6.53 -20.15 -8.61
C SER A 146 -6.87 -18.75 -8.14
N ARG A 147 -5.90 -17.85 -7.95
CA ARG A 147 -6.11 -16.53 -7.36
C ARG A 147 -5.23 -15.46 -7.99
N ILE A 148 -5.78 -14.27 -8.17
CA ILE A 148 -5.08 -13.07 -8.65
C ILE A 148 -4.98 -12.04 -7.52
N PHE A 149 -3.83 -11.38 -7.43
CA PHE A 149 -3.54 -10.23 -6.59
C PHE A 149 -3.28 -9.03 -7.49
N VAL A 150 -3.87 -7.89 -7.16
CA VAL A 150 -3.71 -6.63 -7.88
C VAL A 150 -3.14 -5.59 -6.93
N LEU A 151 -2.00 -5.00 -7.30
CA LEU A 151 -1.44 -3.85 -6.59
C LEU A 151 -1.98 -2.58 -7.22
N ALA A 152 -2.66 -1.77 -6.41
CA ALA A 152 -3.17 -0.48 -6.81
C ALA A 152 -2.41 0.64 -6.09
N LYS A 153 -2.13 1.73 -6.81
CA LYS A 153 -1.48 2.93 -6.24
C LYS A 153 -2.18 4.18 -6.72
N LEU A 154 -2.23 5.17 -5.83
CA LEU A 154 -2.59 6.53 -6.21
C LEU A 154 -1.35 7.22 -6.79
N ASP A 155 -1.42 7.72 -8.02
CA ASP A 155 -0.31 8.51 -8.57
C ASP A 155 -0.15 9.85 -7.83
N GLU A 156 1.06 10.43 -7.85
CA GLU A 156 1.39 11.64 -7.08
C GLU A 156 0.44 12.81 -7.38
N GLY A 157 0.06 12.98 -8.65
CA GLY A 157 -0.88 14.03 -9.06
C GLY A 157 -2.26 13.84 -8.44
N ASN A 158 -2.75 12.61 -8.38
CA ASN A 158 -4.02 12.30 -7.74
C ASN A 158 -3.93 12.25 -6.21
N LYS A 159 -2.77 11.92 -5.61
CA LYS A 159 -2.51 12.08 -4.17
C LYS A 159 -2.64 13.54 -3.75
N ALA A 160 -2.01 14.46 -4.50
CA ALA A 160 -2.12 15.90 -4.23
C ALA A 160 -3.57 16.42 -4.36
N LYS A 161 -4.32 15.97 -5.38
CA LYS A 161 -5.73 16.33 -5.54
C LYS A 161 -6.60 15.80 -4.40
N LEU A 162 -6.33 14.57 -3.96
CA LEU A 162 -7.03 13.97 -2.82
C LEU A 162 -6.78 14.77 -1.55
N GLU A 163 -5.53 15.09 -1.25
CA GLU A 163 -5.18 15.91 -0.09
C GLU A 163 -5.83 17.30 -0.14
N ALA A 164 -5.81 17.96 -1.30
CA ALA A 164 -6.49 19.23 -1.51
C ALA A 164 -8.00 19.12 -1.32
N ASN A 165 -8.63 18.03 -1.78
CA ASN A 165 -10.05 17.77 -1.56
C ASN A 165 -10.34 17.58 -0.07
N VAL A 166 -9.59 16.73 0.63
CA VAL A 166 -9.74 16.51 2.08
C VAL A 166 -9.59 17.82 2.85
N LYS A 167 -8.54 18.62 2.56
CA LYS A 167 -8.35 19.96 3.16
C LYS A 167 -9.53 20.89 2.89
N LYS A 168 -10.06 20.88 1.68
CA LYS A 168 -11.26 21.64 1.32
C LYS A 168 -12.48 21.18 2.14
N GLN A 169 -12.71 19.87 2.27
CA GLN A 169 -13.82 19.35 3.07
C GLN A 169 -13.68 19.70 4.55
N ILE A 170 -12.48 19.59 5.13
CA ILE A 170 -12.20 20.02 6.52
C ILE A 170 -12.55 21.50 6.69
N SER A 171 -12.08 22.35 5.79
CA SER A 171 -12.31 23.80 5.85
C SER A 171 -13.81 24.14 5.80
N GLN A 172 -14.55 23.44 4.94
CA GLN A 172 -15.98 23.67 4.70
C GLN A 172 -16.89 22.97 5.71
N ASN A 173 -16.40 21.99 6.47
CA ASN A 173 -17.20 21.24 7.42
C ASN A 173 -17.60 22.11 8.62
N LYS A 174 -18.90 22.30 8.84
CA LYS A 174 -19.42 23.17 9.92
C LYS A 174 -19.38 22.53 11.30
N LEU A 175 -19.21 21.21 11.37
CA LEU A 175 -19.18 20.45 12.62
C LEU A 175 -17.80 20.49 13.28
N ILE A 176 -16.76 20.86 12.53
CA ILE A 176 -15.38 20.97 13.05
C ILE A 176 -15.17 22.37 13.64
N PRO A 177 -14.80 22.50 14.93
CA PRO A 177 -14.37 23.76 15.52
C PRO A 177 -13.19 24.40 14.78
N ASN A 178 -13.11 25.74 14.76
CA ASN A 178 -12.11 26.46 13.95
C ASN A 178 -10.65 26.22 14.39
N ASP A 179 -10.42 26.06 15.69
CA ASP A 179 -9.14 25.67 16.27
C ASP A 179 -8.72 24.27 15.80
N MET A 180 -9.64 23.30 15.81
CA MET A 180 -9.39 21.96 15.28
C MET A 180 -9.14 21.97 13.76
N LYS A 181 -9.90 22.77 13.01
CA LYS A 181 -9.67 22.92 11.56
C LYS A 181 -8.25 23.37 11.27
N ARG A 182 -7.76 24.38 11.99
CA ARG A 182 -6.40 24.89 11.82
C ARG A 182 -5.35 23.81 12.10
N GLU A 183 -5.48 23.11 13.23
CA GLU A 183 -4.57 22.02 13.59
C GLU A 183 -4.56 20.90 12.54
N MET A 184 -5.75 20.52 12.04
CA MET A 184 -5.85 19.52 10.97
C MET A 184 -5.23 20.02 9.66
N LEU A 185 -5.48 21.26 9.24
CA LEU A 185 -4.97 21.77 7.96
C LEU A 185 -3.44 21.92 7.96
N GLU A 186 -2.86 22.24 9.11
CA GLU A 186 -1.41 22.36 9.31
C GLU A 186 -0.71 20.99 9.35
N ASN A 187 -1.38 19.95 9.89
CA ASN A 187 -0.76 18.64 10.15
C ASN A 187 -1.42 17.47 9.40
N LEU A 188 -2.28 17.73 8.41
CA LEU A 188 -2.87 16.67 7.60
C LEU A 188 -1.79 16.06 6.73
N ASP A 189 -1.46 14.82 7.03
CA ASP A 189 -0.66 13.96 6.18
C ASP A 189 -1.50 12.73 5.78
N LEU A 190 -1.64 12.51 4.48
CA LEU A 190 -2.29 11.32 3.92
C LEU A 190 -1.28 10.22 3.58
N SER A 191 0.00 10.40 3.89
CA SER A 191 0.92 9.27 3.98
C SER A 191 0.42 8.32 5.07
N SER A 192 0.41 7.01 4.80
CA SER A 192 0.13 6.06 5.86
C SER A 192 1.34 6.08 6.78
N SER A 193 1.18 6.59 8.01
CA SER A 193 2.16 6.42 9.07
C SER A 193 2.25 4.93 9.45
N ALA A 194 2.96 4.17 8.63
CA ALA A 194 3.56 2.89 8.97
C ALA A 194 5.07 3.11 8.86
N GLU A 195 5.60 3.93 9.77
CA GLU A 195 7.00 3.84 10.20
C GLU A 195 7.12 2.74 11.27
#